data_AF-H6SNU5-F1
#
_entry.id   AF-H6SNU5-F1
#
_cell.length_a   1.000
_cell.length_b   1.000
_cell.length_c   1.000
_cell.angle_alpha   90.00
_cell.angle_beta   90.00
_cell.angle_gamma   90.00
#
_symmetry.space_group_name_H-M   'P 1'
#
loop_
_entity.id
_entity.type
_entity.pdbx_description
1 polymer ?
#
loop_
_entity_poly.entity_id
_entity_poly.type
_entity_poly.pdbx_seq_one_letter_code
_entity_poly.pdbx_strand_id
1 'polypeptide(L)'
;MTLGDSNVSLTDDERRILEGAPFPGLRPGDNLWPEIEIVDARTGAYVGDGAVVDLLIRRQLLVGKKMWAPKVDRHPEGFRIDFSYLYDVTDAGRAALGKA
;
A
#
# COMPACT_ATOMS: atom_id res chain seq x y z
N MET A 1 26.89 13.37 17.33
CA MET A 1 25.41 13.25 17.39
C MET A 1 25.02 12.06 16.55
N THR A 2 24.88 10.90 17.17
CA THR A 2 24.31 9.71 16.53
C THR A 2 22.82 9.99 16.37
N LEU A 3 22.39 10.19 15.13
CA LEU A 3 20.98 10.27 14.77
C LEU A 3 20.32 9.00 15.29
N GLY A 4 19.36 9.18 16.19
CA GLY A 4 18.72 8.09 16.89
C GLY A 4 18.19 7.06 15.91
N ASP A 5 18.41 5.79 16.24
CA ASP A 5 17.65 4.66 15.73
C ASP A 5 16.16 4.97 15.91
N SER A 6 15.57 5.62 14.91
CA SER A 6 14.13 5.67 14.76
C SER A 6 13.75 4.26 14.37
N ASN A 7 13.61 3.38 15.37
CA ASN A 7 12.94 2.10 15.24
C ASN A 7 11.50 2.42 14.87
N VAL A 8 11.28 2.60 13.57
CA VAL A 8 9.95 2.66 12.98
C VAL A 8 9.33 1.29 13.21
N SER A 9 8.64 1.14 14.33
CA SER A 9 7.88 -0.08 14.64
C SER A 9 6.69 -0.10 13.69
N LEU A 10 6.66 -1.11 12.82
CA LEU A 10 5.54 -1.36 11.93
C LEU A 10 4.40 -1.98 12.74
N THR A 11 3.18 -1.52 12.50
CA THR A 11 1.99 -2.26 12.94
C THR A 11 1.84 -3.54 12.12
N ASP A 12 0.99 -4.47 12.58
CA ASP A 12 0.72 -5.71 11.85
C ASP A 12 0.16 -5.45 10.44
N ASP A 13 -0.74 -4.47 10.31
CA ASP A 13 -1.32 -4.10 9.01
C ASP A 13 -0.29 -3.41 8.10
N GLU A 14 0.55 -2.54 8.64
CA GLU A 14 1.67 -1.94 7.88
C GLU A 14 2.61 -3.02 7.35
N ARG A 15 2.93 -4.02 8.18
CA ARG A 15 3.77 -5.16 7.79
C ARG A 15 3.11 -5.96 6.67
N ARG A 16 1.85 -6.36 6.84
CA ARG A 16 1.10 -7.14 5.82
C ARG A 16 1.04 -6.42 4.47
N ILE A 17 0.76 -5.11 4.47
CA ILE A 17 0.72 -4.32 3.23
C ILE A 17 2.10 -4.28 2.56
N LEU A 18 3.16 -4.04 3.31
CA LEU A 18 4.52 -4.01 2.76
C LEU A 18 4.94 -5.40 2.23
N GLU A 19 4.54 -6.48 2.89
CA GLU A 19 4.79 -7.86 2.44
C GLU A 19 3.93 -8.26 1.22
N GLY A 20 2.73 -7.69 1.10
CA GLY A 20 1.82 -7.93 -0.02
C GLY A 20 2.16 -7.16 -1.30
N ALA A 21 3.09 -6.21 -1.24
CA ALA A 21 3.54 -5.46 -2.41
C ALA A 21 4.42 -6.32 -3.36
N PRO A 22 4.31 -6.14 -4.68
CA PRO A 22 3.57 -5.07 -5.35
C PRO A 22 2.06 -5.32 -5.53
N PHE A 23 1.27 -4.25 -5.48
CA PHE A 23 -0.17 -4.29 -5.72
C PHE A 23 -0.68 -3.06 -6.50
N PRO A 24 -1.74 -3.20 -7.32
CA PRO A 24 -2.38 -2.07 -7.99
C PRO A 24 -3.15 -1.20 -7.00
N GLY A 25 -3.25 0.11 -7.27
CA GLY A 25 -4.02 1.03 -6.45
C GLY A 25 -4.40 2.33 -7.16
N LEU A 26 -5.09 3.20 -6.42
CA LEU A 26 -5.49 4.53 -6.86
C LEU A 26 -4.31 5.50 -6.85
N ARG A 27 -4.55 6.76 -7.17
CA ARG A 27 -3.54 7.79 -6.96
C ARG A 27 -3.44 8.08 -5.45
N PRO A 28 -2.23 8.33 -4.91
CA PRO A 28 -2.10 8.80 -3.53
C PRO A 28 -2.94 10.07 -3.30
N GLY A 29 -3.73 10.09 -2.23
CA GLY A 29 -4.62 11.20 -1.88
C GLY A 29 -6.00 11.22 -2.56
N ASP A 30 -6.35 10.22 -3.38
CA ASP A 30 -7.73 10.10 -3.88
C ASP A 30 -8.70 9.88 -2.71
N ASN A 31 -9.87 10.54 -2.75
CA ASN A 31 -10.84 10.52 -1.63
C ASN A 31 -11.38 9.12 -1.31
N LEU A 32 -11.39 8.21 -2.28
CA LEU A 32 -11.84 6.83 -2.08
C LEU A 32 -10.78 5.97 -1.39
N TRP A 33 -9.53 6.40 -1.37
CA TRP A 33 -8.41 5.58 -0.92
C TRP A 33 -8.57 5.09 0.53
N PRO A 34 -9.00 5.91 1.51
CA PRO A 34 -9.28 5.42 2.87
C PRO A 34 -10.41 4.36 2.95
N GLU A 35 -11.27 4.28 1.93
CA GLU A 35 -12.41 3.36 1.86
C GLU A 35 -12.09 2.07 1.09
N ILE A 36 -10.85 1.90 0.58
CA ILE A 36 -10.44 0.69 -0.14
C ILE A 36 -9.86 -0.34 0.83
N GLU A 37 -10.43 -1.55 0.83
CA GLU A 37 -9.81 -2.73 1.42
C GLU A 37 -8.81 -3.36 0.45
N ILE A 38 -7.66 -3.78 0.99
CA ILE A 38 -6.62 -4.47 0.24
C ILE A 38 -6.66 -5.93 0.64
N VAL A 39 -6.75 -6.80 -0.37
CA VAL A 39 -6.80 -8.25 -0.21
C VAL A 39 -5.66 -8.92 -0.97
N ASP A 40 -5.10 -10.00 -0.43
CA ASP A 40 -4.11 -10.80 -1.15
C ASP A 40 -4.85 -11.58 -2.24
N ALA A 41 -4.48 -11.34 -3.50
CA ALA A 41 -5.17 -11.94 -4.64
C ALA A 41 -5.06 -13.49 -4.72
N ARG A 42 -4.12 -14.11 -4.00
CA ARG A 42 -3.92 -15.57 -3.97
C ARG A 42 -4.78 -16.23 -2.90
N THR A 43 -4.92 -15.61 -1.74
CA THR A 43 -5.61 -16.20 -0.59
C THR A 43 -6.99 -15.59 -0.34
N GLY A 44 -7.28 -14.41 -0.91
CA GLY A 44 -8.44 -13.59 -0.61
C GLY A 44 -8.41 -12.98 0.79
N ALA A 45 -7.31 -13.14 1.54
CA ALA A 45 -7.22 -12.64 2.90
C ALA A 45 -7.07 -11.12 2.90
N TYR A 46 -7.71 -10.47 3.89
CA TYR A 46 -7.51 -9.05 4.16
C TYR A 46 -6.05 -8.77 4.53
N VAL A 47 -5.45 -7.80 3.84
CA VAL A 47 -4.06 -7.37 4.00
C VAL A 47 -3.99 -6.06 4.78
N GLY A 48 -4.95 -5.16 4.58
CA GLY A 48 -5.01 -3.86 5.23
C GLY A 48 -5.95 -2.90 4.50
N ASP A 49 -6.07 -1.68 5.00
CA ASP A 49 -6.89 -0.64 4.37
C ASP A 49 -6.01 0.38 3.61
N GLY A 50 -6.64 1.15 2.73
CA GLY A 50 -5.95 2.18 1.97
C GLY A 50 -5.48 3.37 2.82
N ALA A 51 -6.05 3.62 4.01
CA ALA A 51 -5.53 4.65 4.91
C ALA A 51 -4.13 4.31 5.42
N VAL A 52 -3.87 3.03 5.73
CA VAL A 52 -2.54 2.51 6.07
C VAL A 52 -1.60 2.66 4.86
N VAL A 53 -2.07 2.42 3.64
CA VAL A 53 -1.22 2.66 2.47
C VAL A 53 -0.86 4.14 2.31
N ASP A 54 -1.81 5.07 2.49
CA ASP A 54 -1.51 6.50 2.42
C ASP A 54 -0.45 6.90 3.46
N LEU A 55 -0.57 6.37 4.67
CA LEU A 55 0.43 6.56 5.73
C LEU A 55 1.81 6.04 5.32
N LEU A 56 1.88 4.83 4.75
CA LEU A 56 3.13 4.23 4.28
C LEU A 56 3.76 5.01 3.11
N ILE A 57 2.95 5.60 2.23
CA ILE A 57 3.42 6.51 1.17
C ILE A 57 3.98 7.79 1.77
N ARG A 58 3.26 8.43 2.71
CA ARG A 58 3.73 9.64 3.40
C ARG A 58 5.02 9.40 4.18
N ARG A 59 5.20 8.19 4.72
CA ARG A 59 6.44 7.72 5.38
C ARG A 59 7.52 7.26 4.41
N GLN A 60 7.30 7.36 3.09
CA GLN A 60 8.22 6.94 2.04
C GLN A 60 8.60 5.45 2.09
N LEU A 61 7.74 4.59 2.66
CA LEU A 61 7.92 3.14 2.72
C LEU A 61 7.33 2.44 1.49
N LEU A 62 6.35 3.08 0.84
CA LEU A 62 5.79 2.68 -0.45
C LEU A 62 5.99 3.78 -1.49
N VAL A 63 6.12 3.37 -2.76
CA VAL A 63 6.16 4.26 -3.91
C VAL A 63 5.20 3.80 -4.98
N GLY A 64 4.34 4.70 -5.45
CA GLY A 64 3.42 4.45 -6.55
C GLY A 64 4.02 4.85 -7.90
N LYS A 65 4.02 3.96 -8.88
CA LYS A 65 4.34 4.25 -10.28
C LYS A 65 3.07 4.20 -11.12
N LYS A 66 2.84 5.23 -11.96
CA LYS A 66 1.69 5.23 -12.86
C LYS A 66 1.82 4.06 -13.85
N MET A 67 0.77 3.24 -13.94
CA MET A 67 0.70 2.15 -14.90
C MET A 67 0.34 2.69 -16.28
N TRP A 68 0.92 2.08 -17.32
CA TRP A 68 0.53 2.37 -18.70
C TRP A 68 -0.90 1.87 -19.01
N ALA A 69 -1.27 0.74 -18.40
CA ALA A 69 -2.59 0.12 -18.47
C ALA A 69 -3.18 0.00 -17.07
N PRO A 70 -4.16 0.85 -16.71
CA PRO A 70 -4.87 0.74 -15.44
C PRO A 70 -5.56 -0.63 -15.30
N LYS A 71 -5.57 -1.17 -14.08
CA LYS A 71 -6.41 -2.32 -13.74
C LYS A 71 -7.78 -1.83 -13.38
N VAL A 72 -8.79 -2.45 -13.97
CA VAL A 72 -10.18 -2.12 -13.72
C VAL A 72 -10.75 -3.11 -12.74
N ASP A 73 -11.34 -2.60 -11.66
CA ASP A 73 -12.17 -3.40 -10.79
C ASP A 73 -13.63 -2.96 -10.89
N ARG A 74 -14.52 -3.96 -10.87
CA ARG A 74 -15.96 -3.76 -10.96
C ARG A 74 -16.53 -4.09 -9.60
N HIS A 75 -16.98 -3.06 -8.91
CA HIS A 75 -17.66 -3.26 -7.63
C HIS A 75 -18.99 -3.97 -7.87
N PRO A 76 -19.44 -4.85 -6.95
CA PRO A 76 -20.73 -5.53 -7.05
C PRO A 76 -21.92 -4.56 -7.24
N GLU A 77 -21.79 -3.34 -6.74
CA GLU A 77 -22.79 -2.27 -6.84
C GLU A 77 -22.82 -1.57 -8.21
N GLY A 78 -22.00 -2.01 -9.17
CA GLY A 78 -22.03 -1.56 -10.56
C GLY A 78 -21.13 -0.36 -10.88
N PHE A 79 -20.46 0.23 -9.88
CA PHE A 79 -19.45 1.25 -10.13
C PHE A 79 -18.10 0.64 -10.53
N ARG A 80 -17.34 1.41 -11.31
CA ARG A 80 -16.05 1.01 -11.87
C ARG A 80 -14.94 1.84 -11.24
N ILE A 81 -13.92 1.16 -10.70
CA ILE A 81 -12.70 1.80 -10.19
C ILE A 81 -11.55 1.45 -11.13
N ASP A 82 -10.83 2.48 -11.58
CA ASP A 82 -9.60 2.32 -12.37
C ASP A 82 -8.37 2.51 -11.46
N PHE A 83 -7.75 1.41 -11.07
CA PHE A 83 -6.47 1.41 -10.38
C PHE A 83 -5.37 1.76 -11.39
N SER A 84 -4.83 2.97 -11.28
CA SER A 84 -3.88 3.53 -12.25
C SER A 84 -2.43 3.55 -11.77
N TYR A 85 -2.15 3.10 -10.55
CA TYR A 85 -0.81 3.03 -9.97
C TYR A 85 -0.45 1.60 -9.56
N LEU A 86 0.83 1.26 -9.66
CA LEU A 86 1.42 0.06 -9.07
C LEU A 86 2.30 0.51 -7.90
N TYR A 87 1.99 0.02 -6.71
CA TYR A 87 2.73 0.33 -5.49
C TYR A 87 3.81 -0.73 -5.24
N ASP A 88 5.03 -0.26 -5.07
CA ASP A 88 6.22 -1.06 -4.73
C ASP A 88 6.76 -0.65 -3.35
N VAL A 89 7.46 -1.58 -2.70
CA VAL A 89 8.23 -1.31 -1.47
C VAL A 89 9.52 -0.55 -1.80
N THR A 90 9.77 0.55 -1.10
CA THR A 90 11.03 1.30 -1.19
C THR A 90 12.14 0.60 -0.40
N ASP A 91 13.40 1.04 -0.57
CA ASP A 91 14.50 0.52 0.26
C ASP A 91 14.28 0.77 1.76
N ALA A 92 13.67 1.92 2.10
CA ALA A 92 13.27 2.24 3.46
C ALA A 92 12.18 1.29 3.98
N GLY A 93 11.19 0.96 3.14
CA GLY A 93 10.16 -0.04 3.45
C GLY A 93 10.75 -1.43 3.72
N ARG A 94 11.71 -1.87 2.90
CA ARG A 94 12.41 -3.16 3.10
C ARG A 94 13.25 -3.15 4.37
N ALA A 95 13.94 -2.06 4.66
CA ALA A 95 14.71 -1.93 5.89
C ALA A 95 13.82 -1.93 7.13
N ALA A 96 12.62 -1.33 7.06
CA ALA A 96 11.64 -1.36 8.14
C ALA A 96 11.11 -2.79 8.38
N LEU A 97 10.84 -3.56 7.33
CA LEU A 97 10.46 -4.97 7.44
C LEU A 97 11.55 -5.83 8.12
N GLY A 98 12.83 -5.60 7.79
CA GLY A 98 13.95 -6.37 8.34
C GLY A 98 14.31 -6.05 9.80
N LYS A 99 13.76 -4.97 10.37
CA LYS A 99 13.99 -4.55 11.76
C LYS A 99 12.85 -4.93 12.72
N ALA A 100 11.79 -5.55 12.21
CA ALA A 100 10.51 -5.74 12.91
C ALA A 100 10.26 -7.18 13.33
#